data_AF-A0A7C6Q0J9-F1
#
_entry.id   AF-A0A7C6Q0J9-F1
#
_cell.length_a   1.000
_cell.length_b   1.000
_cell.length_c   1.000
_cell.angle_alpha   90.00
_cell.angle_beta   90.00
_cell.angle_gamma   90.00
#
_symmetry.space_group_name_H-M   'P 1'
#
loop_
_entity.id
_entity.type
_entity.pdbx_description
1 polymer ?
#
loop_
_entity_poly.entity_id
_entity_poly.type
_entity_poly.pdbx_seq_one_letter_code
_entity_poly.pdbx_strand_id
1 'polypeptide(L)'
;MLCMRKPISEIKKINKITIPMDAVKLIIEKLSDDLIWDYDEINGELIILKRPESYVDALMGLGEEMWKKAGGTKYIDEIRKEWDS
;
A
#
# COMPACT_ATOMS: atom_id res chain seq x y z
N MET A 1 6.32 -20.65 -11.21
CA MET A 1 5.04 -20.14 -10.68
C MET A 1 4.86 -18.72 -11.24
N LEU A 2 4.04 -18.55 -12.28
CA LEU A 2 3.79 -17.24 -12.88
C LEU A 2 2.83 -16.47 -11.96
N CYS A 3 3.28 -15.34 -11.42
CA CYS A 3 2.42 -14.41 -10.72
C CYS A 3 1.49 -13.76 -11.77
N MET A 4 0.30 -14.33 -11.96
CA MET A 4 -0.72 -13.76 -12.83
C MET A 4 -1.17 -12.44 -12.21
N ARG A 5 -0.73 -11.30 -12.77
CA ARG A 5 -1.30 -9.99 -12.44
C ARG A 5 -2.77 -10.01 -12.86
N LYS A 6 -3.67 -9.89 -11.88
CA LYS A 6 -5.09 -9.74 -12.19
C LYS A 6 -5.30 -8.46 -13.00
N PRO A 7 -6.10 -8.49 -14.08
CA PRO A 7 -6.42 -7.29 -14.83
C PRO A 7 -7.19 -6.32 -13.92
N ILE A 8 -6.88 -5.03 -14.04
CA ILE A 8 -7.50 -3.92 -13.29
C ILE A 8 -9.05 -3.93 -13.40
N SER A 9 -9.60 -4.61 -14.42
CA SER A 9 -11.03 -4.82 -14.63
C SER A 9 -11.76 -5.57 -13.51
N GLU A 10 -11.08 -6.31 -12.62
CA GLU A 10 -11.69 -6.98 -11.46
C GLU A 10 -11.85 -6.07 -10.22
N ILE A 11 -11.32 -4.84 -10.25
CA ILE A 11 -11.46 -3.87 -9.16
C ILE A 11 -12.81 -3.17 -9.28
N LYS A 12 -13.80 -3.69 -8.55
CA LYS A 12 -15.18 -3.17 -8.49
C LYS A 12 -15.21 -1.66 -8.22
N LYS A 13 -15.73 -0.90 -9.19
CA LYS A 13 -16.11 0.55 -9.13
C LYS A 13 -14.97 1.49 -8.74
N ILE A 14 -14.15 1.85 -9.72
CA ILE A 14 -13.26 3.02 -9.62
C ILE A 14 -14.12 4.28 -9.81
N ASN A 15 -14.28 5.09 -8.76
CA ASN A 15 -14.90 6.42 -8.88
C ASN A 15 -13.91 7.33 -9.63
N LYS A 16 -14.10 7.48 -10.93
CA LYS A 16 -13.27 8.38 -11.76
C LYS A 16 -13.81 9.80 -11.65
N ILE A 17 -13.00 10.71 -11.12
CA ILE A 17 -13.32 12.14 -11.03
C ILE A 17 -12.34 12.89 -11.91
N THR A 18 -12.85 13.71 -12.83
CA THR A 18 -12.02 14.60 -13.65
C THR A 18 -11.75 15.87 -12.87
N ILE A 19 -10.49 16.13 -12.56
CA ILE A 19 -10.06 17.30 -11.79
C ILE A 19 -9.14 18.16 -12.69
N PRO A 20 -9.40 19.48 -12.81
CA PRO A 20 -8.50 20.38 -13.52
C PRO A 20 -7.10 20.38 -12.90
N MET A 21 -6.07 20.49 -13.75
CA MET A 21 -4.69 20.38 -13.28
C MET A 21 -4.25 21.52 -12.37
N ASP A 22 -4.86 22.68 -12.51
CA ASP A 22 -4.62 23.81 -11.60
C ASP A 22 -5.18 23.52 -10.19
N ALA A 23 -6.30 22.80 -10.10
CA ALA A 23 -6.85 22.37 -8.82
C ALA A 23 -5.98 21.31 -8.15
N VAL A 24 -5.38 20.38 -8.92
CA VAL A 24 -4.41 19.41 -8.42
C VAL A 24 -3.19 20.11 -7.82
N LYS A 25 -2.62 21.09 -8.54
CA LYS A 25 -1.47 21.87 -8.05
C LYS A 25 -1.80 22.57 -6.73
N LEU A 26 -2.96 23.23 -6.65
CA LEU A 26 -3.41 23.90 -5.43
C LEU A 26 -3.59 22.93 -4.25
N ILE A 27 -4.09 21.72 -4.50
CA ILE A 27 -4.27 20.68 -3.48
C ILE A 27 -2.90 20.23 -2.95
N ILE A 28 -1.96 19.93 -3.85
CA ILE A 28 -0.60 19.50 -3.48
C ILE A 28 0.11 20.62 -2.69
N GLU A 29 0.06 21.86 -3.16
CA GLU A 29 0.68 23.00 -2.48
C GLU A 29 0.13 23.22 -1.07
N LYS A 30 -1.19 23.08 -0.87
CA LYS A 30 -1.83 23.35 0.42
C LYS A 30 -1.74 22.21 1.43
N LEU A 31 -1.71 20.97 0.95
CA LEU A 31 -1.84 19.77 1.79
C LEU A 31 -0.61 18.87 1.71
N SER A 32 0.52 19.38 1.20
CA SER A 32 1.76 18.63 0.94
C SER A 32 2.21 17.76 2.12
N ASP A 33 2.08 18.24 3.36
CA ASP A 33 2.54 17.51 4.54
C ASP A 33 1.57 16.39 4.96
N ASP A 34 0.28 16.56 4.65
CA ASP A 34 -0.80 15.64 5.01
C ASP A 34 -1.09 14.60 3.91
N LEU A 35 -0.45 14.72 2.76
CA LEU A 35 -0.69 13.88 1.59
C LEU A 35 0.59 13.14 1.15
N ILE A 36 0.38 11.94 0.66
CA ILE A 36 1.32 11.20 -0.16
C ILE A 36 0.71 11.21 -1.57
N TRP A 37 1.46 11.65 -2.55
CA TRP A 37 0.99 11.66 -3.92
C TRP A 37 2.06 11.13 -4.87
N ASP A 38 1.60 10.53 -5.96
CA ASP A 38 2.43 10.05 -7.05
C ASP A 38 1.67 10.24 -8.37
N TYR A 39 2.41 10.49 -9.45
CA TYR A 39 1.83 10.66 -10.79
C TYR A 39 2.45 9.65 -11.75
N ASP A 40 1.63 8.71 -12.21
CA ASP A 40 2.01 7.75 -13.24
C ASP A 40 1.89 8.42 -14.62
N GLU A 41 3.01 8.85 -15.18
CA GLU A 41 3.07 9.47 -16.51
C GLU A 41 2.66 8.53 -17.64
N ILE A 42 2.77 7.20 -17.45
CA ILE A 42 2.47 6.20 -18.50
C ILE A 42 0.95 6.07 -18.67
N ASN A 43 0.23 6.02 -17.56
CA ASN A 43 -1.23 5.86 -17.56
C ASN A 43 -1.99 7.18 -17.39
N GLY A 44 -1.30 8.27 -17.06
CA GLY A 44 -1.89 9.57 -16.76
C GLY A 44 -2.72 9.55 -15.48
N GLU A 45 -2.29 8.75 -14.49
CA GLU A 45 -3.03 8.53 -13.26
C GLU A 45 -2.36 9.25 -12.09
N LEU A 46 -3.15 10.05 -11.37
CA LEU A 46 -2.73 10.71 -10.14
C LEU A 46 -3.23 9.90 -8.94
N ILE A 47 -2.30 9.45 -8.12
CA ILE A 47 -2.58 8.76 -6.86
C ILE A 47 -2.41 9.77 -5.74
N ILE A 48 -3.45 9.96 -4.94
CA ILE A 48 -3.40 10.80 -3.73
C ILE A 48 -3.90 9.96 -2.56
N LEU A 49 -3.09 9.90 -1.50
CA LEU A 49 -3.36 9.19 -0.27
C LEU A 49 -3.18 10.15 0.89
N LYS A 50 -4.05 10.08 1.90
CA LYS A 50 -3.79 10.77 3.16
C LYS A 50 -2.57 10.14 3.83
N ARG A 51 -1.61 10.95 4.26
CA ARG A 51 -0.49 10.50 5.08
C ARG A 51 -1.05 9.94 6.40
N PRO A 52 -0.69 8.71 6.79
CA PRO A 52 -1.10 8.19 8.08
C PRO A 52 -0.41 8.96 9.21
N GLU A 53 -1.13 9.24 10.29
CA GLU A 53 -0.56 9.87 11.49
C GLU A 53 0.54 9.00 12.12
N SER A 54 0.42 7.68 11.95
CA SER A 54 1.40 6.68 12.37
C SER A 54 1.54 5.62 11.28
N TYR A 55 2.72 5.56 10.67
CA TYR A 55 3.06 4.49 9.73
C TYR A 55 3.09 3.12 10.41
N VAL A 56 3.47 3.07 11.69
CA VAL A 56 3.50 1.83 12.47
C VAL A 56 2.09 1.26 12.58
N ASP A 57 1.11 2.09 12.92
CA ASP A 57 -0.28 1.65 13.06
C ASP A 57 -0.90 1.33 11.70
N ALA A 58 -0.65 2.15 10.68
CA ALA A 58 -1.17 1.93 9.33
C ALA A 58 -0.60 0.66 8.67
N LEU A 59 0.62 0.27 9.02
CA LEU A 59 1.28 -0.94 8.50
C LEU A 59 1.20 -2.12 9.49
N MET A 60 0.58 -1.93 10.66
CA MET A 60 0.44 -2.99 11.65
C MET A 60 -0.43 -4.12 11.08
N GLY A 61 0.04 -5.36 11.21
CA GLY A 61 -0.67 -6.53 10.67
C GLY A 61 -0.54 -6.69 9.15
N LEU A 62 0.19 -5.80 8.46
CA LEU A 62 0.48 -5.98 7.04
C LEU A 62 1.32 -7.25 6.85
N GLY A 63 0.77 -8.22 6.13
CA GLY A 63 1.38 -9.54 5.97
C GLY A 63 1.05 -10.55 7.06
N GLU A 64 0.24 -10.22 8.07
CA GLU A 64 -0.14 -11.15 9.15
C GLU A 64 -0.76 -12.45 8.62
N GLU A 65 -1.72 -12.35 7.69
CA GLU A 65 -2.34 -13.54 7.10
C GLU A 65 -1.36 -14.38 6.28
N MET A 66 -0.44 -13.71 5.56
CA MET A 66 0.61 -14.37 4.79
C MET A 66 1.53 -15.16 5.74
N TRP A 67 1.99 -14.53 6.82
CA TRP A 67 2.84 -15.17 7.82
C TRP A 67 2.12 -16.30 8.57
N LYS A 68 0.84 -16.14 8.90
CA LYS A 68 0.01 -17.22 9.47
C LYS A 68 -0.08 -18.42 8.52
N LYS A 69 -0.31 -18.19 7.22
CA LYS A 69 -0.40 -19.25 6.20
C LYS A 69 0.95 -19.91 5.93
N ALA A 70 2.03 -19.14 5.94
CA ALA A 70 3.39 -19.63 5.71
C ALA A 70 3.96 -20.41 6.91
N GLY A 71 3.23 -20.49 8.03
CA GLY A 71 3.70 -21.15 9.25
C GLY A 71 4.80 -20.35 9.94
N GLY A 72 4.78 -19.02 9.86
CA GLY A 72 5.80 -18.14 10.44
C GLY A 72 6.07 -18.40 11.92
N THR A 73 5.04 -18.76 12.68
CA THR A 73 5.17 -19.15 14.11
C THR A 73 6.10 -20.36 14.27
N LYS A 74 5.93 -21.38 13.42
CA LYS A 74 6.73 -22.60 13.46
C LYS A 74 8.19 -22.33 13.09
N TYR A 75 8.43 -21.47 12.09
CA TYR A 75 9.78 -21.04 11.72
C TYR A 75 10.48 -20.29 12.87
N ILE A 76 9.78 -19.37 13.54
CA ILE A 76 10.34 -18.65 14.69
C ILE A 76 10.64 -19.59 15.86
N ASP A 77 9.75 -20.55 16.13
CA ASP A 77 9.94 -21.54 17.19
C ASP A 77 11.13 -22.47 16.92
N GLU A 78 11.37 -22.83 15.65
CA GLU A 78 12.54 -23.62 15.24
C GLU A 78 13.85 -22.85 15.46
N ILE A 79 13.91 -21.58 15.03
CA ILE A 79 15.10 -20.73 15.24
C ILE A 79 15.39 -20.49 16.72
N ARG A 80 14.35 -20.26 17.55
CA ARG A 80 14.56 -20.07 19.01
C ARG A 80 15.19 -21.28 19.67
N LYS A 81 14.78 -22.49 19.29
CA LYS A 81 15.37 -23.72 19.83
C LYS A 81 16.85 -23.86 19.48
N GLU A 82 17.25 -23.40 18.29
CA GLU A 82 18.67 -23.38 17.88
C GLU A 82 19.50 -22.39 18.72
N TRP A 83 18.92 -21.30 19.23
CA TRP A 83 19.64 -20.31 20.03
C TRP A 83 19.81 -20.71 21.51
N ASP A 84 18.91 -21.55 22.00
CA ASP A 84 18.97 -22.12 23.36
C ASP A 84 19.85 -23.40 23.43
N SER A 85 20.52 -23.76 22.32
CA SER A 85 21.41 -24.93 22.18
C SER A 85 22.89 -24.54 22.18
#